data_AF-A0A4R7DS16-F1
#
_entry.id   AF-A0A4R7DS16-F1
#
_cell.length_a   1.000
_cell.length_b   1.000
_cell.length_c   1.000
_cell.angle_alpha   90.00
_cell.angle_beta   90.00
_cell.angle_gamma   90.00
#
_symmetry.space_group_name_H-M   'P 1'
#
loop_
_entity.id
_entity.type
_entity.pdbx_description
1 polymer ?
#
loop_
_entity_poly.entity_id
_entity_poly.type
_entity_poly.pdbx_seq_one_letter_code
_entity_poly.pdbx_strand_id
1 'polypeptide(L)'
;MTEEPDEKLLKIAQVVAASADRLNGFLKRVENSPLWKKVIFVALLLLMHLAISLYSKDFGWLSAGGGLITILGLLAIFSEAYFSSLDTDKMKVYLEGTPEIVRDFGSFWGEYTPDSEKAAKLNERRSQFIERYRNVWFYLLVTILGTLIWAYSSFLNSVFFPVSEFTANQT
;
A
#
# COMPACT_ATOMS: atom_id res chain seq x y z
N MET A 1 -50.80 -6.31 -4.03
CA MET A 1 -49.62 -7.19 -4.17
C MET A 1 -48.61 -6.79 -3.12
N THR A 2 -48.71 -7.39 -1.94
CA THR A 2 -47.72 -7.27 -0.86
C THR A 2 -46.73 -8.40 -1.05
N GLU A 3 -45.50 -8.10 -1.48
CA GLU A 3 -44.41 -9.10 -1.46
C GLU A 3 -44.31 -9.68 -0.05
N GLU A 4 -44.37 -11.01 0.03
CA GLU A 4 -44.35 -11.76 1.28
C GLU A 4 -42.97 -11.57 1.95
N PRO A 5 -42.91 -11.21 3.25
CA PRO A 5 -41.65 -10.84 3.93
C PRO A 5 -40.55 -11.91 3.84
N ASP A 6 -40.93 -13.18 3.66
CA ASP A 6 -40.00 -14.31 3.53
C ASP A 6 -39.21 -14.32 2.21
N GLU A 7 -39.79 -13.81 1.12
CA GLU A 7 -39.10 -13.73 -0.17
C GLU A 7 -37.98 -12.68 -0.13
N LYS A 8 -38.18 -11.58 0.61
CA LYS A 8 -37.15 -10.55 0.82
C LYS A 8 -35.99 -11.06 1.66
N LEU A 9 -36.27 -11.80 2.73
CA LEU A 9 -35.24 -12.40 3.57
C LEU A 9 -34.41 -13.43 2.80
N LEU A 10 -35.05 -14.23 1.95
CA LEU A 10 -34.37 -15.19 1.08
C LEU A 10 -33.41 -14.49 0.08
N LYS A 11 -33.87 -13.40 -0.56
CA LYS A 11 -33.02 -12.60 -1.46
C LYS A 11 -31.84 -11.97 -0.73
N ILE A 12 -32.03 -11.44 0.49
CA ILE A 12 -30.94 -10.87 1.29
C ILE A 12 -29.92 -11.96 1.64
N ALA A 13 -30.36 -13.14 2.09
CA ALA A 13 -29.47 -14.24 2.42
C ALA A 13 -28.64 -14.70 1.20
N GLN A 14 -29.25 -14.78 0.01
CA GLN A 14 -28.54 -15.11 -1.23
C GLN A 14 -27.48 -14.05 -1.60
N VAL A 15 -27.79 -12.77 -1.46
CA VAL A 15 -26.84 -11.68 -1.72
C VAL A 15 -25.66 -11.72 -0.74
N VAL A 16 -25.93 -11.98 0.54
CA VAL A 16 -24.88 -12.10 1.56
C VAL A 16 -23.98 -13.31 1.30
N ALA A 17 -24.56 -14.47 0.98
CA ALA A 17 -23.81 -15.68 0.62
C ALA A 17 -22.92 -15.45 -0.61
N ALA A 18 -23.47 -14.87 -1.68
CA ALA A 18 -22.70 -14.54 -2.88
C ALA A 18 -21.57 -13.54 -2.60
N SER A 19 -21.78 -12.59 -1.68
CA SER A 19 -20.75 -11.63 -1.27
C SER A 19 -19.65 -12.30 -0.45
N ALA A 20 -20.01 -13.23 0.44
CA ALA A 20 -19.06 -14.02 1.22
C ALA A 20 -18.19 -14.92 0.32
N ASP A 21 -18.78 -15.58 -0.68
CA ASP A 21 -18.05 -16.40 -1.64
C ASP A 21 -17.08 -15.59 -2.50
N ARG A 22 -17.51 -14.39 -2.96
CA ARG A 22 -16.64 -13.45 -3.68
C ARG A 22 -15.48 -12.98 -2.81
N LEU A 23 -15.73 -12.68 -1.54
CA LEU A 23 -14.71 -12.28 -0.59
C LEU A 23 -13.72 -13.42 -0.35
N ASN A 24 -14.21 -14.64 -0.12
CA ASN A 24 -13.36 -15.82 0.08
C ASN A 24 -12.48 -16.11 -1.14
N GLY A 25 -13.05 -16.03 -2.36
CA GLY A 25 -12.29 -16.17 -3.60
C GLY A 25 -11.27 -15.03 -3.84
N PHE A 26 -11.54 -13.83 -3.34
CA PHE A 26 -10.57 -12.73 -3.34
C PHE A 26 -9.45 -13.00 -2.32
N LEU A 27 -9.78 -13.39 -1.08
CA LEU A 27 -8.81 -13.68 -0.03
C LEU A 27 -7.83 -14.80 -0.43
N LYS A 28 -8.32 -15.90 -1.01
CA LYS A 28 -7.46 -16.97 -1.54
C LYS A 28 -6.51 -16.50 -2.65
N ARG A 29 -6.94 -15.55 -3.49
CA ARG A 29 -6.07 -14.97 -4.53
C ARG A 29 -5.01 -14.05 -3.93
N VAL A 30 -5.38 -13.29 -2.89
CA VAL A 30 -4.45 -12.42 -2.17
C VAL A 30 -3.43 -13.24 -1.39
N GLU A 31 -3.85 -14.31 -0.70
CA GLU A 31 -2.99 -15.21 0.08
C GLU A 31 -1.88 -15.84 -0.77
N ASN A 32 -2.21 -16.25 -2.00
CA ASN A 32 -1.24 -16.81 -2.94
C ASN A 32 -0.35 -15.75 -3.63
N SER A 33 -0.56 -14.46 -3.36
CA SER A 33 0.22 -13.39 -3.97
C SER A 33 1.52 -13.13 -3.20
N PRO A 34 2.61 -12.72 -3.88
CA PRO A 34 3.84 -12.31 -3.20
C PRO A 34 3.67 -11.05 -2.32
N LEU A 35 2.55 -10.33 -2.46
CA LEU A 35 2.19 -9.18 -1.64
C LEU A 35 1.68 -9.57 -0.26
N TRP A 36 1.17 -10.79 -0.07
CA TRP A 36 0.58 -11.22 1.21
C TRP A 36 1.56 -11.13 2.37
N LYS A 37 2.82 -11.52 2.15
CA LYS A 37 3.89 -11.38 3.15
C LYS A 37 4.11 -9.93 3.57
N LYS A 38 4.03 -8.99 2.62
CA LYS A 38 4.17 -7.55 2.87
C LYS A 38 2.97 -7.02 3.66
N VAL A 39 1.76 -7.46 3.32
CA VAL A 39 0.52 -7.12 4.06
C VAL A 39 0.61 -7.61 5.50
N ILE A 40 1.00 -8.87 5.72
CA ILE A 40 1.19 -9.44 7.06
C ILE A 40 2.22 -8.63 7.85
N PHE A 41 3.35 -8.30 7.23
CA PHE A 41 4.40 -7.50 7.87
C PHE A 41 3.88 -6.12 8.34
N VAL A 42 3.18 -5.39 7.47
CA VAL A 42 2.58 -4.08 7.82
C VAL A 42 1.53 -4.24 8.92
N ALA A 43 0.69 -5.27 8.85
CA ALA A 43 -0.33 -5.54 9.86
C ALA A 43 0.28 -5.85 11.23
N LEU A 44 1.32 -6.70 11.29
CA LEU A 44 2.03 -7.02 12.53
C LEU A 44 2.70 -5.78 13.13
N LEU A 45 3.30 -4.93 12.29
CA LEU A 45 3.90 -3.68 12.74
C LEU A 45 2.85 -2.72 13.33
N LEU A 46 1.67 -2.59 12.70
CA LEU A 46 0.55 -1.82 13.26
C LEU A 46 0.04 -2.39 14.58
N LEU A 47 -0.16 -3.71 14.64
CA LEU A 47 -0.64 -4.38 15.86
C LEU A 47 0.33 -4.20 17.02
N MET A 48 1.64 -4.24 16.76
CA MET A 48 2.66 -3.94 17.76
C MET A 48 2.53 -2.52 18.29
N HIS A 49 2.44 -1.51 17.42
CA HIS A 49 2.29 -0.11 17.85
C HIS A 49 0.96 0.12 18.57
N LEU A 50 -0.12 -0.53 18.14
CA LEU A 50 -1.42 -0.50 18.83
C LEU A 50 -1.31 -1.10 20.24
N ALA A 51 -0.66 -2.25 20.38
CA ALA A 51 -0.46 -2.89 21.69
C ALA A 51 0.36 -1.99 22.64
N ILE A 52 1.44 -1.38 22.14
CA ILE A 52 2.25 -0.42 22.91
C ILE A 52 1.40 0.80 23.29
N SER A 53 0.57 1.32 22.37
CA SER A 53 -0.32 2.45 22.65
C SER A 53 -1.33 2.14 23.75
N LEU A 54 -1.96 0.97 23.71
CA LEU A 54 -2.93 0.56 24.72
C LEU A 54 -2.25 0.33 26.08
N TYR A 55 -1.07 -0.28 26.09
CA TYR A 55 -0.29 -0.49 27.32
C TYR A 55 0.17 0.82 27.95
N SER A 56 0.66 1.76 27.13
CA SER A 56 1.17 3.06 27.58
C SER A 56 0.08 4.10 27.80
N LYS A 57 -1.17 3.78 27.44
CA LYS A 57 -2.31 4.72 27.39
C LYS A 57 -2.00 5.99 26.59
N ASP A 58 -1.28 5.82 25.48
CA ASP A 58 -0.90 6.90 24.58
C ASP A 58 -0.88 6.42 23.12
N PHE A 59 -1.85 6.91 22.35
CA PHE A 59 -1.96 6.72 20.90
C PHE A 59 -0.88 7.47 20.09
N GLY A 60 0.02 8.22 20.74
CA GLY A 60 1.24 8.73 20.14
C GLY A 60 2.11 7.61 19.54
N TRP A 61 2.16 6.44 20.16
CA TRP A 61 2.87 5.28 19.60
C TRP A 61 2.23 4.75 18.31
N LEU A 62 0.90 4.67 18.25
CA LEU A 62 0.15 4.32 17.05
C LEU A 62 0.35 5.37 15.94
N SER A 63 0.36 6.64 16.32
CA SER A 63 0.69 7.76 15.42
C SER A 63 2.08 7.58 14.80
N ALA A 64 3.11 7.33 15.62
CA ALA A 64 4.46 7.03 15.15
C ALA A 64 4.52 5.79 14.24
N GLY A 65 3.76 4.74 14.56
CA GLY A 65 3.61 3.55 13.71
C GLY A 65 3.03 3.88 12.33
N GLY A 66 2.00 4.74 12.27
CA GLY A 66 1.45 5.27 11.03
C GLY A 66 2.50 6.00 10.19
N GLY A 67 3.28 6.89 10.82
CA GLY A 67 4.37 7.62 10.16
C GLY A 67 5.46 6.70 9.60
N LEU A 68 5.85 5.67 10.37
CA LEU A 68 6.81 4.67 9.92
C LEU A 68 6.32 3.91 8.68
N ILE A 69 5.04 3.53 8.65
CA ILE A 69 4.42 2.84 7.50
C ILE A 69 4.39 3.73 6.26
N THR A 70 4.09 5.01 6.43
CA THR A 70 4.17 6.00 5.36
C THR A 70 5.57 6.06 4.75
N ILE A 71 6.60 6.15 5.58
CA ILE A 71 8.00 6.19 5.12
C ILE A 71 8.37 4.88 4.40
N LEU A 72 8.02 3.72 4.96
CA LEU A 72 8.28 2.43 4.33
C LEU A 72 7.55 2.28 2.98
N GLY A 73 6.31 2.74 2.88
CA GLY A 73 5.54 2.75 1.64
C GLY A 73 6.20 3.63 0.58
N LEU A 74 6.61 4.84 0.94
CA LEU A 74 7.36 5.73 0.03
C LEU A 74 8.68 5.11 -0.42
N LEU A 75 9.46 4.55 0.51
CA LEU A 75 10.71 3.86 0.18
C LEU A 75 10.49 2.67 -0.75
N ALA A 76 9.40 1.92 -0.57
CA ALA A 76 9.05 0.82 -1.46
C ALA A 76 8.68 1.32 -2.87
N ILE A 77 7.97 2.45 -2.99
CA ILE A 77 7.71 3.10 -4.28
C ILE A 77 9.02 3.51 -4.94
N PHE A 78 9.93 4.17 -4.22
CA PHE A 78 11.24 4.55 -4.76
C PHE A 78 12.05 3.31 -5.17
N SER A 79 12.05 2.26 -4.36
CA SER A 79 12.69 0.97 -4.67
C SER A 79 12.18 0.40 -6.00
N GLU A 80 10.87 0.40 -6.19
CA GLU A 80 10.24 -0.22 -7.35
C GLU A 80 10.21 0.70 -8.58
N ALA A 81 10.31 2.03 -8.40
CA ALA A 81 10.38 2.99 -9.49
C ALA A 81 11.80 3.20 -10.02
N TYR A 82 12.80 3.22 -9.13
CA TYR A 82 14.18 3.55 -9.48
C TYR A 82 15.08 2.32 -9.53
N PHE A 83 15.07 1.47 -8.50
CA PHE A 83 16.06 0.39 -8.40
C PHE A 83 15.67 -0.86 -9.20
N SER A 84 14.38 -1.12 -9.40
CA SER A 84 13.91 -2.19 -10.31
C SER A 84 14.28 -1.94 -11.79
N SER A 85 14.74 -0.73 -12.12
CA SER A 85 15.18 -0.32 -13.46
C SER A 85 16.65 -0.62 -13.76
N LEU A 86 17.42 -0.92 -12.72
CA LEU A 86 18.83 -1.24 -12.83
C LEU A 86 18.98 -2.75 -12.87
N ASP A 87 19.27 -3.29 -14.05
CA ASP A 87 19.85 -4.62 -14.20
C ASP A 87 20.96 -4.81 -13.16
N THR A 88 21.14 -6.02 -12.62
CA THR A 88 22.08 -6.26 -11.50
C THR A 88 23.51 -5.79 -11.86
N ASP A 89 23.88 -5.87 -13.14
CA ASP A 89 25.15 -5.36 -13.67
C ASP A 89 25.18 -3.83 -13.80
N LYS A 90 24.05 -3.18 -14.15
CA LYS A 90 23.93 -1.71 -14.23
C LYS A 90 23.89 -1.07 -12.84
N MET A 91 23.29 -1.73 -11.86
CA MET A 91 23.28 -1.26 -10.47
C MET A 91 24.71 -1.18 -9.90
N LYS A 92 25.56 -2.14 -10.27
CA LYS A 92 26.97 -2.18 -9.90
C LYS A 92 27.76 -1.01 -10.50
N VAL A 93 27.49 -0.64 -11.76
CA VAL A 93 28.10 0.54 -12.41
C VAL A 93 27.72 1.85 -11.70
N TYR A 94 26.47 2.01 -11.24
CA TYR A 94 26.05 3.22 -10.52
C TYR A 94 26.57 3.29 -9.08
N LEU A 95 26.79 2.15 -8.42
CA LEU A 95 27.27 2.09 -7.03
C LEU A 95 28.80 2.06 -6.91
N GLU A 96 29.51 1.52 -7.91
CA GLU A 96 30.96 1.28 -7.87
C GLU A 96 31.74 2.05 -8.95
N GLY A 97 31.09 2.58 -9.99
CA GLY A 97 31.73 3.22 -11.13
C GLY A 97 31.41 4.72 -11.25
N THR A 98 32.38 5.50 -11.74
CA THR A 98 32.12 6.85 -12.26
C THR A 98 31.05 6.74 -13.35
N PRO A 99 29.87 7.39 -13.19
CA PRO A 99 28.74 7.14 -14.07
C PRO A 99 29.05 7.66 -15.47
N GLU A 100 29.38 6.77 -16.40
CA GLU A 100 29.21 7.06 -17.81
C GLU A 100 27.72 7.21 -18.06
N ILE A 101 27.33 8.44 -18.39
CA ILE A 101 25.97 8.90 -18.62
C ILE A 101 25.27 7.88 -19.52
N VAL A 102 24.34 7.10 -18.96
CA VAL A 102 23.46 6.22 -19.71
C VAL A 102 22.58 7.10 -20.61
N ARG A 103 23.06 7.34 -21.82
CA ARG A 103 22.45 8.12 -22.89
C ARG A 103 21.33 7.36 -23.61
N ASP A 104 20.61 6.52 -22.88
CA ASP A 104 19.55 5.66 -23.43
C ASP A 104 18.14 6.04 -22.94
N PHE A 105 18.01 7.24 -22.35
CA PHE A 105 16.74 7.94 -22.39
C PHE A 105 16.56 8.43 -23.82
N GLY A 106 15.78 7.67 -24.59
CA GLY A 106 15.42 7.98 -25.96
C GLY A 106 15.18 9.47 -26.13
N SER A 107 15.92 10.04 -27.09
CA SER A 107 15.76 11.41 -27.56
C SER A 107 14.30 11.82 -27.49
N PHE A 108 14.01 12.93 -26.80
CA PHE A 108 12.71 13.62 -26.85
C PHE A 108 12.32 13.98 -28.30
N TRP A 109 13.25 13.82 -29.25
CA TRP A 109 13.16 14.03 -30.69
C TRP A 109 13.59 12.77 -31.47
N GLY A 110 13.06 11.60 -31.12
CA GLY A 110 13.37 10.33 -31.79
C GLY A 110 12.74 10.19 -33.18
N GLU A 111 13.59 10.01 -34.18
CA GLU A 111 13.31 9.89 -35.62
C GLU A 111 12.22 8.85 -35.95
N TYR A 112 11.42 9.14 -36.99
CA TYR A 112 10.23 8.38 -37.36
C TYR A 112 10.60 7.05 -38.06
N THR A 113 10.50 5.93 -37.34
CA THR A 113 10.54 4.57 -37.92
C THR A 113 9.14 3.96 -38.13
N PRO A 114 8.95 3.04 -39.10
CA PRO A 114 7.64 2.59 -39.60
C PRO A 114 6.76 1.88 -38.54
N ASP A 115 5.44 2.05 -38.69
CA ASP A 115 4.42 1.86 -37.64
C ASP A 115 4.24 0.44 -37.06
N SER A 116 4.69 -0.63 -37.73
CA SER A 116 4.45 -2.02 -37.26
C SER A 116 5.45 -2.49 -36.19
N GLU A 117 6.73 -2.16 -36.30
CA GLU A 117 7.74 -2.46 -35.27
C GLU A 117 7.58 -1.58 -34.02
N LYS A 118 7.14 -0.32 -34.21
CA LYS A 118 6.88 0.60 -33.10
C LYS A 118 5.76 0.09 -32.21
N ALA A 119 4.67 -0.44 -32.77
CA ALA A 119 3.55 -0.98 -31.99
C ALA A 119 3.97 -2.19 -31.15
N ALA A 120 4.77 -3.11 -31.70
CA ALA A 120 5.30 -4.25 -30.97
C ALA A 120 6.25 -3.82 -29.84
N LYS A 121 7.21 -2.93 -30.11
CA LYS A 121 8.13 -2.39 -29.10
C LYS A 121 7.42 -1.52 -28.04
N LEU A 122 6.36 -0.80 -28.41
CA LEU A 122 5.52 -0.06 -27.47
C LEU A 122 4.72 -1.00 -26.57
N ASN A 123 4.14 -2.06 -27.11
CA ASN A 123 3.42 -3.05 -26.31
C ASN A 123 4.35 -3.79 -25.36
N GLU A 124 5.57 -4.13 -25.80
CA GLU A 124 6.60 -4.72 -24.95
C GLU A 124 7.00 -3.78 -23.81
N ARG A 125 7.32 -2.51 -24.12
CA ARG A 125 7.62 -1.49 -23.09
C ARG A 125 6.46 -1.28 -22.12
N ARG A 126 5.22 -1.30 -22.62
CA ARG A 126 4.01 -1.18 -21.79
C ARG A 126 3.83 -2.38 -20.88
N SER A 127 4.08 -3.59 -21.38
CA SER A 127 4.05 -4.82 -20.57
C SER A 127 5.10 -4.78 -19.46
N GLN A 128 6.34 -4.41 -19.80
CA GLN A 128 7.42 -4.24 -18.83
C GLN A 128 7.11 -3.15 -17.79
N PHE A 129 6.49 -2.04 -18.19
CA PHE A 129 6.04 -1.00 -17.28
C PHE A 129 4.93 -1.52 -16.35
N ILE A 130 3.91 -2.20 -16.88
CA ILE A 130 2.82 -2.76 -16.07
C ILE A 130 3.36 -3.77 -15.05
N GLU A 131 4.32 -4.60 -15.45
CA GLU A 131 4.94 -5.58 -14.56
C GLU A 131 5.81 -4.92 -13.48
N ARG A 132 6.61 -3.91 -13.86
CA ARG A 132 7.48 -3.16 -12.95
C ARG A 132 6.69 -2.35 -11.91
N TYR A 133 5.63 -1.68 -12.34
CA TYR A 133 4.80 -0.84 -11.47
C TYR A 133 3.60 -1.60 -10.88
N ARG A 134 3.55 -2.93 -11.03
CA ARG A 134 2.42 -3.77 -10.61
C ARG A 134 2.06 -3.61 -9.14
N ASN A 135 3.05 -3.32 -8.30
CA ASN A 135 2.89 -3.20 -6.85
C ASN A 135 2.82 -1.75 -6.36
N VAL A 136 3.07 -0.76 -7.21
CA VAL A 136 3.21 0.64 -6.79
C VAL A 136 1.90 1.21 -6.23
N TRP A 137 0.76 0.82 -6.82
CA TRP A 137 -0.55 1.20 -6.29
C TRP A 137 -0.76 0.72 -4.85
N PHE A 138 -0.24 -0.47 -4.50
CA PHE A 138 -0.37 -1.04 -3.16
C PHE A 138 0.45 -0.22 -2.16
N TYR A 139 1.70 0.09 -2.48
CA TYR A 139 2.52 0.93 -1.61
C TYR A 139 1.95 2.34 -1.44
N LEU A 140 1.38 2.91 -2.51
CA LEU A 140 0.70 4.21 -2.43
C LEU A 140 -0.47 4.16 -1.46
N LEU A 141 -1.28 3.10 -1.53
CA LEU A 141 -2.40 2.88 -0.61
C LEU A 141 -1.90 2.73 0.84
N VAL A 142 -0.83 1.95 1.05
CA VAL A 142 -0.18 1.80 2.37
C VAL A 142 0.29 3.16 2.90
N THR A 143 0.89 4.00 2.06
CA THR A 143 1.33 5.36 2.43
C THR A 143 0.16 6.25 2.84
N ILE A 144 -0.95 6.21 2.10
CA ILE A 144 -2.16 6.99 2.43
C ILE A 144 -2.73 6.53 3.77
N LEU A 145 -2.88 5.21 3.98
CA LEU A 145 -3.38 4.65 5.23
C LEU A 145 -2.46 4.99 6.41
N GLY A 146 -1.14 4.84 6.25
CA GLY A 146 -0.16 5.22 7.27
C GLY A 146 -0.29 6.69 7.65
N THR A 147 -0.50 7.57 6.67
CA THR A 147 -0.66 9.01 6.89
C THR A 147 -1.94 9.33 7.63
N LEU A 148 -3.05 8.66 7.30
CA LEU A 148 -4.31 8.81 8.04
C LEU A 148 -4.15 8.34 9.50
N ILE A 149 -3.54 7.18 9.73
CA ILE A 149 -3.26 6.69 11.09
C ILE A 149 -2.39 7.70 11.83
N TRP A 150 -1.32 8.17 11.20
CA TRP A 150 -0.40 9.14 11.79
C TRP A 150 -1.12 10.42 12.23
N ALA A 151 -1.87 11.04 11.33
CA ALA A 151 -2.55 12.31 11.59
C ALA A 151 -3.68 12.20 12.61
N TYR A 152 -4.42 11.08 12.61
CA TYR A 152 -5.64 10.96 13.41
C TYR A 152 -5.50 10.17 14.72
N SER A 153 -4.43 9.40 14.92
CA SER A 153 -4.29 8.58 16.13
C SER A 153 -4.25 9.41 17.41
N SER A 154 -3.62 10.59 17.41
CA SER A 154 -3.56 11.44 18.61
C SER A 154 -4.93 11.96 19.07
N PHE A 155 -5.93 12.08 18.18
CA PHE A 155 -7.29 12.42 18.59
C PHE A 155 -7.95 11.30 19.42
N LEU A 156 -7.51 10.06 19.25
CA LEU A 156 -8.01 8.93 20.04
C LEU A 156 -7.60 9.03 21.51
N ASN A 157 -6.51 9.73 21.84
CA ASN A 157 -6.13 9.98 23.23
C ASN A 157 -7.25 10.70 23.99
N SER A 158 -7.81 11.76 23.42
CA SER A 158 -8.89 12.52 24.06
C SER A 158 -10.18 11.72 24.25
N VAL A 159 -10.40 10.68 23.44
CA VAL A 159 -11.62 9.85 23.49
C VAL A 159 -11.47 8.68 24.46
N PHE A 160 -10.33 7.98 24.41
CA PHE A 160 -10.12 6.73 25.15
C PHE A 160 -9.33 6.92 26.45
N PHE A 161 -8.49 7.95 26.52
CA PHE A 161 -7.67 8.28 27.69
C PHE A 161 -7.89 9.75 28.10
N PRO A 162 -9.14 10.15 28.42
CA PRO A 162 -9.40 11.52 28.85
C PRO A 162 -8.60 11.80 30.13
N VAL A 163 -7.85 12.90 30.13
CA VAL A 163 -7.19 13.39 31.34
C VAL A 163 -8.30 13.84 32.28
N SER A 164 -8.54 13.07 33.35
CA SER A 164 -9.48 13.51 34.38
C SER A 164 -8.89 14.73 35.08
N GLU A 165 -9.54 15.89 34.93
CA GLU A 165 -9.17 17.16 35.60
C GLU A 165 -9.15 17.06 37.15
N PHE A 166 -9.57 15.92 37.72
CA PHE A 166 -9.72 15.71 39.16
C PHE A 166 -8.41 15.66 39.96
N THR A 167 -7.25 15.51 39.32
CA THR A 167 -5.94 15.57 39.98
C THR A 167 -5.28 16.96 39.97
N ALA A 168 -5.86 17.96 39.29
CA ALA A 168 -5.30 19.30 39.23
C ALA A 168 -5.71 20.22 40.41
N ASN A 169 -6.69 19.82 41.22
CA ASN A 169 -7.21 20.60 42.35
C ASN A 169 -6.82 20.04 43.74
N GLN A 170 -5.78 19.21 43.84
CA GLN A 170 -5.28 18.69 45.14
C GLN A 170 -3.81 19.05 45.44
N THR A 171 -3.27 20.09 44.82
CA THR A 171 -1.99 20.69 45.21
C THR A 171 -2.17 22.15 45.60
#